data_AF-A0A6I0L1J4-F1
#
_entry.id   AF-A0A6I0L1J4-F1
#
_cell.length_a   1.000
_cell.length_b   1.000
_cell.length_c   1.000
_cell.angle_alpha   90.00
_cell.angle_beta   90.00
_cell.angle_gamma   90.00
#
_symmetry.space_group_name_H-M   'P 1'
#
loop_
_entity.id
_entity.type
_entity.pdbx_description
1 polymer ?
#
loop_
_entity_poly.entity_id
_entity_poly.type
_entity_poly.pdbx_seq_one_letter_code
_entity_poly.pdbx_strand_id
1 'polypeptide(L)'
;MDFFEFLFGKKEDKNVSSQSSSSVNNCKSESTIKSVLQSEAPSMDPIEQYVKESVTDLKKHMPLNTKDLEAEAIYLAAYLYLKGSYQIDFELDYFSEGLIDKIPSRNFNVADKVFSYMVKYGEGHYGVEERDYGINGYKMNIQMCSDYGSYVKSYFIRAHKIGSGQDYNHFSSPRNCLWRNGEKTIDSPTQRDIYYKFSKGTFEFMIPPYNPLVVGRVTKQDESTLRCESNDGRRTFVFHFNGALKPSCLDYIEMYRNDKGDMVSYHKE
;
A
#
# COMPACT_ATOMS: atom_id res chain seq x y z
N MET A 1 18.30 -6.02 7.68
CA MET A 1 18.08 -6.28 6.24
C MET A 1 16.78 -5.59 5.88
N ASP A 2 16.84 -4.57 5.02
CA ASP A 2 15.66 -3.89 4.49
C ASP A 2 14.87 -4.90 3.62
N PHE A 3 13.53 -4.87 3.67
CA PHE A 3 12.68 -5.74 2.85
C PHE A 3 12.89 -5.46 1.36
N PHE A 4 13.20 -4.21 1.01
CA PHE A 4 13.59 -3.83 -0.34
C PHE A 4 14.96 -4.42 -0.72
N GLU A 5 15.95 -4.46 0.18
CA GLU A 5 17.22 -5.12 -0.09
C GLU A 5 17.06 -6.64 -0.26
N PHE A 6 16.14 -7.26 0.48
CA PHE A 6 15.83 -8.70 0.37
C PHE A 6 15.16 -9.05 -0.97
N LEU A 7 14.28 -8.18 -1.48
CA LEU A 7 13.58 -8.41 -2.75
C LEU A 7 14.41 -8.02 -3.98
N PHE A 8 15.26 -6.99 -3.90
CA PHE A 8 15.85 -6.35 -5.08
C PHE A 8 17.39 -6.39 -5.12
N GLY A 9 18.05 -6.92 -4.09
CA GLY A 9 19.51 -6.93 -3.99
C GLY A 9 20.11 -5.53 -3.81
N LYS A 10 21.41 -5.47 -3.48
CA LYS A 10 22.13 -4.20 -3.35
C LYS A 10 22.48 -3.65 -4.73
N LYS A 11 22.05 -2.43 -5.06
CA LYS A 11 22.53 -1.70 -6.24
C LYS A 11 24.02 -1.34 -6.05
N GLU A 12 24.85 -1.68 -7.03
CA GLU A 12 26.20 -1.10 -7.16
C GLU A 12 26.08 0.25 -7.86
N ASP A 13 26.65 1.30 -7.27
CA ASP A 13 26.72 2.64 -7.87
C ASP A 13 27.66 2.62 -9.08
N LYS A 14 27.09 2.51 -10.29
CA LYS A 14 27.83 2.78 -11.52
C LYS A 14 27.53 4.19 -11.99
N ASN A 15 28.49 5.08 -11.75
CA ASN A 15 28.59 6.38 -12.41
C ASN A 15 28.61 6.17 -13.93
N VAL A 16 27.57 6.62 -14.64
CA VAL A 16 27.59 6.69 -16.10
C VAL A 16 27.51 8.16 -16.51
N SER A 17 28.65 8.64 -17.01
CA SER A 17 28.82 9.91 -17.69
C SER A 17 27.98 9.97 -18.97
N SER A 18 27.25 11.06 -19.12
CA SER A 18 26.46 11.47 -20.28
C SER A 18 27.27 11.56 -21.58
N GLN A 19 26.77 10.97 -22.66
CA GLN A 19 27.07 11.39 -24.03
C GLN A 19 25.79 11.44 -24.88
N SER A 20 25.46 12.65 -25.28
CA SER A 20 24.44 13.05 -26.25
C SER A 20 24.84 12.66 -27.68
N SER A 21 23.86 12.22 -28.49
CA SER A 21 23.94 12.32 -29.94
C SER A 21 22.56 12.62 -30.54
N SER A 22 22.57 13.61 -31.41
CA SER A 22 21.45 14.17 -32.18
C SER A 22 21.38 13.51 -33.54
N SER A 23 20.18 13.37 -34.12
CA SER A 23 20.00 13.52 -35.57
C SER A 23 18.55 13.88 -35.93
N VAL A 24 18.46 14.97 -36.69
CA VAL A 24 17.28 15.52 -37.34
C VAL A 24 17.02 14.73 -38.62
N ASN A 25 15.76 14.45 -38.97
CA ASN A 25 15.37 14.47 -40.38
C ASN A 25 13.89 14.83 -40.59
N ASN A 26 13.75 15.73 -41.55
CA ASN A 26 12.60 16.55 -41.92
C ASN A 26 11.89 15.86 -43.10
N CYS A 27 10.56 15.80 -43.11
CA CYS A 27 9.79 15.64 -44.35
C CYS A 27 8.39 16.23 -44.16
N LYS A 28 8.17 17.41 -44.74
CA LYS A 28 6.86 18.07 -44.89
C LYS A 28 6.13 17.46 -46.08
N SER A 29 4.82 17.24 -45.92
CA SER A 29 3.87 17.17 -47.03
C SER A 29 2.56 17.77 -46.57
N GLU A 30 2.26 18.98 -47.04
CA GLU A 30 0.95 19.63 -46.87
C GLU A 30 -0.05 19.02 -47.84
N SER A 31 -1.22 18.61 -47.35
CA SER A 31 -2.44 18.67 -48.14
C SER A 31 -3.61 19.02 -47.23
N THR A 32 -4.27 20.13 -47.55
CA THR A 32 -5.38 20.71 -46.81
C THR A 32 -6.70 20.25 -47.42
N ILE A 33 -7.52 19.49 -46.69
CA ILE A 33 -8.98 19.46 -46.90
C ILE A 33 -9.67 19.43 -45.53
N LYS A 34 -10.57 20.40 -45.35
CA LYS A 34 -11.39 20.66 -44.17
C LYS A 34 -12.42 19.54 -43.93
N SER A 35 -12.58 19.09 -42.69
CA SER A 35 -13.91 18.74 -42.16
C SER A 35 -13.94 18.71 -40.62
N VAL A 36 -14.76 19.60 -40.06
CA VAL A 36 -15.51 19.49 -38.79
C VAL A 36 -14.69 19.06 -37.55
N LEU A 37 -14.03 20.03 -36.91
CA LEU A 37 -13.62 19.90 -35.52
C LEU A 37 -14.78 20.36 -34.63
N GLN A 38 -15.60 19.41 -34.19
CA GLN A 38 -16.12 19.52 -32.83
C GLN A 38 -14.89 19.53 -31.93
N SER A 39 -14.67 20.65 -31.25
CA SER A 39 -13.66 20.79 -30.20
C SER A 39 -14.12 19.96 -29.00
N GLU A 40 -14.03 18.64 -29.09
CA GLU A 40 -13.85 17.82 -27.90
C GLU A 40 -12.46 18.21 -27.37
N ALA A 41 -12.43 18.87 -26.21
CA ALA A 41 -11.19 19.01 -25.46
C ALA A 41 -10.52 17.62 -25.42
N PRO A 42 -9.20 17.50 -25.64
CA PRO A 42 -8.57 16.19 -25.69
C PRO A 42 -8.91 15.46 -24.39
N SER A 43 -9.74 14.42 -24.49
CA SER A 43 -10.13 13.64 -23.32
C SER A 43 -8.86 12.95 -22.84
N MET A 44 -8.36 13.38 -21.70
CA MET A 44 -7.23 12.77 -21.02
C MET A 44 -7.45 11.25 -20.93
N ASP A 45 -6.41 10.43 -21.17
CA ASP A 45 -6.53 8.98 -20.97
C ASP A 45 -7.04 8.76 -19.53
N PRO A 46 -8.13 8.00 -19.31
CA PRO A 46 -8.64 7.74 -17.96
C PRO A 46 -7.56 7.24 -16.99
N ILE A 47 -6.56 6.50 -17.47
CA ILE A 47 -5.46 6.00 -16.63
C ILE A 47 -4.50 7.14 -16.27
N GLU A 48 -4.30 8.10 -17.17
CA GLU A 48 -3.51 9.30 -16.88
C GLU A 48 -4.18 10.12 -15.78
N GLN A 49 -5.50 10.31 -15.89
CA GLN A 49 -6.29 11.04 -14.88
C GLN A 49 -6.24 10.30 -13.53
N TYR A 50 -6.38 8.98 -13.55
CA TYR A 50 -6.25 8.12 -12.37
C TYR A 50 -4.89 8.26 -11.68
N VAL A 51 -3.77 8.23 -12.40
CA VAL A 51 -2.45 8.45 -11.79
C VAL A 51 -2.31 9.88 -11.26
N LYS A 52 -2.75 10.88 -12.02
CA LYS A 52 -2.66 12.28 -11.61
C LYS A 52 -3.43 12.55 -10.32
N GLU A 53 -4.67 12.05 -10.22
CA GLU A 53 -5.50 12.23 -9.03
C GLU A 53 -4.89 11.53 -7.81
N SER A 54 -4.34 10.32 -7.97
CA SER A 54 -3.68 9.61 -6.88
C SER A 54 -2.43 10.34 -6.38
N VAL A 55 -1.54 10.75 -7.27
CA VAL A 55 -0.34 11.51 -6.88
C VAL A 55 -0.71 12.86 -6.23
N THR A 56 -1.75 13.52 -6.72
CA THR A 56 -2.25 14.78 -6.13
C THR A 56 -2.78 14.56 -4.73
N ASP A 57 -3.49 13.47 -4.49
CA ASP A 57 -4.02 13.12 -3.18
C ASP A 57 -2.91 12.70 -2.20
N LEU A 58 -1.96 11.87 -2.64
CA LEU A 58 -0.82 11.42 -1.85
C LEU A 58 -0.02 12.60 -1.24
N LYS A 59 0.17 13.66 -2.04
CA LYS A 59 0.85 14.90 -1.62
C LYS A 59 0.17 15.63 -0.46
N LYS A 60 -1.13 15.43 -0.25
CA LYS A 60 -1.85 16.03 0.89
C LYS A 60 -1.45 15.38 2.21
N HIS A 61 -0.91 14.17 2.17
CA HIS A 61 -0.64 13.35 3.35
C HIS A 61 0.86 13.18 3.64
N MET A 62 1.73 13.26 2.63
CA MET A 62 3.18 13.09 2.80
C MET A 62 4.00 13.79 1.71
N PRO A 63 5.26 14.18 2.01
CA PRO A 63 6.20 14.61 0.98
C PRO A 63 6.55 13.45 0.06
N LEU A 64 6.67 13.72 -1.24
CA LEU A 64 7.02 12.68 -2.21
C LEU A 64 8.52 12.37 -2.20
N ASN A 65 8.82 11.08 -2.32
CA ASN A 65 10.13 10.58 -2.68
C ASN A 65 9.99 9.34 -3.58
N THR A 66 11.11 8.83 -4.08
CA THR A 66 11.15 7.68 -4.98
C THR A 66 10.46 6.45 -4.40
N LYS A 67 10.68 6.14 -3.11
CA LYS A 67 10.11 4.95 -2.47
C LYS A 67 8.59 5.04 -2.35
N ASP A 68 8.08 6.22 -2.00
CA ASP A 68 6.64 6.44 -1.86
C ASP A 68 5.95 6.35 -3.24
N LEU A 69 6.56 6.90 -4.29
CA LEU A 69 6.02 6.80 -5.66
C LEU A 69 6.11 5.39 -6.25
N GLU A 70 7.15 4.64 -5.90
CA GLU A 70 7.26 3.23 -6.29
C GLU A 70 6.18 2.38 -5.62
N ALA A 71 5.97 2.56 -4.32
CA ALA A 71 4.86 1.92 -3.62
C ALA A 71 3.51 2.32 -4.23
N GLU A 72 3.30 3.62 -4.46
CA GLU A 72 2.10 4.15 -5.10
C GLU A 72 1.83 3.47 -6.43
N ALA A 73 2.81 3.44 -7.35
CA ALA A 73 2.64 2.84 -8.67
C ALA A 73 2.28 1.35 -8.59
N ILE A 74 2.97 0.59 -7.73
CA ILE A 74 2.72 -0.84 -7.53
C ILE A 74 1.31 -1.09 -7.01
N TYR A 75 0.89 -0.40 -5.96
CA TYR A 75 -0.43 -0.62 -5.35
C TYR A 75 -1.57 -0.07 -6.19
N LEU A 76 -1.34 1.03 -6.92
CA LEU A 76 -2.32 1.64 -7.81
C LEU A 76 -2.57 0.77 -9.06
N ALA A 77 -1.52 0.15 -9.61
CA ALA A 77 -1.65 -0.85 -10.67
C ALA A 77 -2.32 -2.14 -10.16
N ALA A 78 -1.98 -2.58 -8.94
CA ALA A 78 -2.59 -3.75 -8.32
C ALA A 78 -4.09 -3.56 -8.06
N TYR A 79 -4.49 -2.41 -7.51
CA TYR A 79 -5.89 -2.05 -7.31
C TYR A 79 -6.66 -2.11 -8.63
N LEU A 80 -6.12 -1.45 -9.67
CA LEU A 80 -6.76 -1.40 -10.98
C LEU A 80 -6.91 -2.78 -11.62
N TYR A 81 -5.91 -3.65 -11.48
CA TYR A 81 -5.99 -5.02 -11.99
C TYR A 81 -7.00 -5.87 -11.21
N LEU A 82 -7.03 -5.74 -9.89
CA LEU A 82 -7.85 -6.56 -8.98
C LEU A 82 -9.27 -6.01 -8.77
N LYS A 83 -9.60 -4.79 -9.21
CA LYS A 83 -10.93 -4.21 -9.04
C LYS A 83 -12.01 -5.11 -9.65
N GLY A 84 -13.18 -5.15 -9.00
CA GLY A 84 -14.28 -6.05 -9.37
C GLY A 84 -14.04 -7.52 -9.01
N SER A 85 -12.98 -7.83 -8.25
CA SER A 85 -12.77 -9.14 -7.65
C SER A 85 -13.06 -9.13 -6.16
N TYR A 86 -13.25 -10.31 -5.58
CA TYR A 86 -13.45 -10.47 -4.14
C TYR A 86 -12.27 -9.94 -3.28
N GLN A 87 -11.08 -9.74 -3.88
CA GLN A 87 -9.92 -9.23 -3.16
C GLN A 87 -9.97 -7.71 -2.92
N ILE A 88 -10.74 -6.97 -3.72
CA ILE A 88 -10.94 -5.53 -3.55
C ILE A 88 -12.38 -5.31 -3.10
N ASP A 89 -12.54 -5.19 -1.79
CA ASP A 89 -13.82 -4.98 -1.10
C ASP A 89 -13.98 -3.54 -0.59
N PHE A 90 -13.21 -2.60 -1.16
CA PHE A 90 -13.13 -1.21 -0.72
C PHE A 90 -12.99 -0.25 -1.90
N GLU A 91 -13.36 1.00 -1.65
CA GLU A 91 -13.34 2.09 -2.62
C GLU A 91 -12.23 3.10 -2.30
N LEU A 92 -11.75 3.76 -3.35
CA LEU A 92 -10.80 4.86 -3.26
C LEU A 92 -11.60 6.15 -3.49
N ASP A 93 -12.04 6.76 -2.40
CA ASP A 93 -13.02 7.85 -2.33
C ASP A 93 -12.48 9.22 -2.75
N TYR A 94 -11.19 9.32 -3.02
CA TYR A 94 -10.55 10.54 -3.54
C TYR A 94 -10.56 10.66 -5.06
N PHE A 95 -11.01 9.63 -5.79
CA PHE A 95 -11.13 9.69 -7.24
C PHE A 95 -12.42 10.35 -7.71
N SER A 96 -12.36 11.00 -8.87
CA SER A 96 -13.52 11.54 -9.57
C SER A 96 -14.56 10.45 -9.86
N GLU A 97 -15.83 10.79 -9.67
CA GLU A 97 -16.96 9.88 -9.90
C GLU A 97 -16.93 9.28 -11.32
N GLY A 98 -17.09 7.95 -11.40
CA GLY A 98 -17.09 7.20 -12.67
C GLY A 98 -15.73 7.10 -13.37
N LEU A 99 -14.63 7.58 -12.79
CA LEU A 99 -13.29 7.45 -13.39
C LEU A 99 -12.84 5.99 -13.43
N ILE A 100 -12.92 5.30 -12.29
CA ILE A 100 -12.47 3.91 -12.13
C ILE A 100 -13.27 2.96 -13.04
N ASP A 101 -14.54 3.26 -13.29
CA ASP A 101 -15.43 2.44 -14.13
C ASP A 101 -15.03 2.47 -15.61
N LYS A 102 -14.42 3.56 -16.08
CA LYS A 102 -13.96 3.71 -17.47
C LYS A 102 -12.72 2.86 -17.77
N ILE A 103 -12.01 2.38 -16.75
CA ILE A 103 -10.75 1.67 -16.92
C ILE A 103 -11.02 0.15 -16.85
N PRO A 104 -10.62 -0.67 -17.84
CA PRO A 104 -10.77 -2.11 -17.78
C PRO A 104 -9.95 -2.74 -16.63
N SER A 105 -10.53 -3.69 -15.91
CA SER A 105 -9.84 -4.50 -14.91
C SER A 105 -9.19 -5.75 -15.54
N ARG A 106 -8.39 -6.50 -14.77
CA ARG A 106 -7.82 -7.81 -15.17
C ARG A 106 -7.00 -7.78 -16.47
N ASN A 107 -6.40 -6.64 -16.80
CA ASN A 107 -5.59 -6.48 -17.99
C ASN A 107 -4.24 -5.84 -17.62
N PHE A 108 -3.16 -6.61 -17.73
CA PHE A 108 -1.82 -6.13 -17.41
C PHE A 108 -1.38 -4.97 -18.33
N ASN A 109 -1.76 -4.97 -19.61
CA ASN A 109 -1.42 -3.87 -20.52
C ASN A 109 -2.09 -2.55 -20.10
N VAL A 110 -3.27 -2.63 -19.49
CA VAL A 110 -3.98 -1.47 -18.93
C VAL A 110 -3.32 -1.04 -17.62
N ALA A 111 -3.03 -1.96 -16.71
CA ALA A 111 -2.39 -1.66 -15.44
C ALA A 111 -0.94 -1.15 -15.57
N ASP A 112 -0.17 -1.66 -16.54
CA ASP A 112 1.21 -1.24 -16.81
C ASP A 112 1.31 0.25 -17.18
N LYS A 113 0.26 0.83 -17.77
CA LYS A 113 0.21 2.26 -18.09
C LYS A 113 0.31 3.15 -16.85
N VAL A 114 -0.09 2.66 -15.67
CA VAL A 114 0.08 3.37 -14.40
C VAL A 114 1.53 3.80 -14.21
N PHE A 115 2.47 2.89 -14.48
CA PHE A 115 3.91 3.16 -14.32
C PHE A 115 4.41 4.20 -15.33
N SER A 116 3.90 4.18 -16.55
CA SER A 116 4.27 5.17 -17.58
C SER A 116 3.79 6.57 -17.21
N TYR A 117 2.57 6.69 -16.70
CA TYR A 117 2.06 7.97 -16.20
C TYR A 117 2.69 8.38 -14.86
N MET A 118 3.14 7.43 -14.04
CA MET A 118 3.88 7.75 -12.82
C MET A 118 5.20 8.45 -13.13
N VAL A 119 5.91 8.07 -14.20
CA VAL A 119 7.11 8.81 -14.66
C VAL A 119 6.78 10.27 -15.00
N LYS A 120 5.59 10.53 -15.56
CA LYS A 120 5.14 11.89 -15.89
C LYS A 120 4.76 12.72 -14.66
N TYR A 121 4.08 12.11 -13.68
CA TYR A 121 3.54 12.80 -12.50
C TYR A 121 4.41 12.70 -11.24
N GLY A 122 5.45 11.87 -11.26
CA GLY A 122 6.36 11.64 -10.15
C GLY A 122 7.42 12.73 -9.94
N GLU A 123 7.28 13.90 -10.59
CA GLU A 123 8.07 15.12 -10.36
C GLU A 123 9.61 14.93 -10.35
N GLY A 124 10.10 14.00 -11.18
CA GLY A 124 11.53 13.70 -11.27
C GLY A 124 12.07 12.77 -10.17
N HIS A 125 11.23 12.36 -9.21
CA HIS A 125 11.56 11.33 -8.22
C HIS A 125 11.37 9.91 -8.74
N TYR A 126 10.56 9.72 -9.78
CA TYR A 126 10.23 8.42 -10.37
C TYR A 126 10.60 8.38 -11.84
N GLY A 127 11.51 7.48 -12.23
CA GLY A 127 12.09 7.39 -13.55
C GLY A 127 11.82 6.08 -14.27
N VAL A 128 12.54 5.89 -15.38
CA VAL A 128 12.41 4.71 -16.25
C VAL A 128 12.88 3.44 -15.54
N GLU A 129 13.92 3.53 -14.70
CA GLU A 129 14.41 2.38 -13.94
C GLU A 129 13.35 1.87 -12.96
N GLU A 130 12.80 2.77 -12.13
CA GLU A 130 11.77 2.41 -11.15
C GLU A 130 10.52 1.84 -11.81
N ARG A 131 10.15 2.37 -12.99
CA ARG A 131 9.05 1.86 -13.82
C ARG A 131 9.22 0.39 -14.13
N ASP A 132 10.40 -0.01 -14.61
CA ASP A 132 10.65 -1.37 -15.09
C ASP A 132 10.72 -2.38 -13.93
N TYR A 133 11.32 -1.98 -12.79
CA TYR A 133 11.27 -2.78 -11.57
C TYR A 133 9.84 -2.91 -11.03
N GLY A 134 9.10 -1.81 -10.98
CA GLY A 134 7.73 -1.76 -10.48
C GLY A 134 6.77 -2.67 -11.27
N ILE A 135 6.86 -2.67 -12.61
CA ILE A 135 6.04 -3.52 -13.48
C ILE A 135 6.23 -5.01 -13.14
N ASN A 136 7.47 -5.44 -12.94
CA ASN A 136 7.75 -6.84 -12.59
C ASN A 136 7.26 -7.15 -11.17
N GLY A 137 7.50 -6.24 -10.23
CA GLY A 137 7.10 -6.40 -8.82
C GLY A 137 5.60 -6.60 -8.64
N TYR A 138 4.76 -5.73 -9.21
CA TYR A 138 3.31 -5.82 -9.01
C TYR A 138 2.71 -7.06 -9.69
N LYS A 139 3.20 -7.45 -10.87
CA LYS A 139 2.77 -8.67 -11.58
C LYS A 139 3.08 -9.91 -10.76
N MET A 140 4.30 -9.99 -10.23
CA MET A 140 4.71 -11.10 -9.37
C MET A 140 3.83 -11.17 -8.12
N ASN A 141 3.53 -10.04 -7.48
CA ASN A 141 2.66 -10.01 -6.31
C ASN A 141 1.23 -10.52 -6.63
N ILE A 142 0.64 -10.07 -7.75
CA ILE A 142 -0.67 -10.55 -8.20
C ILE A 142 -0.68 -12.07 -8.43
N GLN A 143 0.40 -12.62 -8.97
CA GLN A 143 0.50 -14.04 -9.31
C GLN A 143 0.79 -14.94 -8.11
N MET A 144 1.57 -14.46 -7.15
CA MET A 144 2.16 -15.27 -6.08
C MET A 144 1.49 -15.07 -4.70
N CYS A 145 0.82 -13.94 -4.48
CA CYS A 145 0.20 -13.59 -3.19
C CYS A 145 -1.32 -13.73 -3.29
N SER A 146 -1.86 -14.79 -2.66
CA SER A 146 -3.29 -15.11 -2.71
C SER A 146 -4.18 -14.10 -1.97
N ASP A 147 -3.61 -13.38 -1.00
CA ASP A 147 -4.26 -12.37 -0.15
C ASP A 147 -3.82 -10.93 -0.48
N TYR A 148 -3.31 -10.70 -1.70
CA TYR A 148 -2.67 -9.43 -2.06
C TYR A 148 -3.59 -8.22 -1.89
N GLY A 149 -4.91 -8.38 -2.11
CA GLY A 149 -5.90 -7.33 -1.85
C GLY A 149 -5.82 -6.72 -0.44
N SER A 150 -5.46 -7.50 0.57
CA SER A 150 -5.25 -7.00 1.94
C SER A 150 -4.08 -6.01 2.02
N TYR A 151 -2.98 -6.29 1.32
CA TYR A 151 -1.83 -5.40 1.24
C TYR A 151 -2.16 -4.11 0.49
N VAL A 152 -2.94 -4.22 -0.60
CA VAL A 152 -3.44 -3.07 -1.35
C VAL A 152 -4.30 -2.17 -0.44
N LYS A 153 -5.28 -2.74 0.27
CA LYS A 153 -6.11 -2.01 1.24
C LYS A 153 -5.28 -1.34 2.32
N SER A 154 -4.32 -2.08 2.88
CA SER A 154 -3.41 -1.59 3.92
C SER A 154 -2.64 -0.37 3.48
N TYR A 155 -2.16 -0.39 2.23
CA TYR A 155 -1.43 0.72 1.65
C TYR A 155 -2.29 1.98 1.56
N PHE A 156 -3.49 1.89 0.95
CA PHE A 156 -4.35 3.06 0.74
C PHE A 156 -4.91 3.62 2.05
N ILE A 157 -5.22 2.79 3.05
CA ILE A 157 -5.59 3.28 4.39
C ILE A 157 -4.44 4.10 5.00
N ARG A 158 -3.20 3.62 4.87
CA ARG A 158 -2.04 4.32 5.45
C ARG A 158 -1.70 5.60 4.70
N ALA A 159 -1.60 5.53 3.37
CA ALA A 159 -1.08 6.58 2.51
C ALA A 159 -2.12 7.67 2.20
N HIS A 160 -3.37 7.28 1.96
CA HIS A 160 -4.44 8.18 1.50
C HIS A 160 -5.55 8.42 2.52
N LYS A 161 -5.55 7.69 3.65
CA LYS A 161 -6.58 7.83 4.70
C LYS A 161 -8.02 7.65 4.16
N ILE A 162 -8.17 6.72 3.21
CA ILE A 162 -9.45 6.44 2.53
C ILE A 162 -10.60 6.13 3.52
N GLY A 163 -11.83 6.42 3.12
CA GLY A 163 -13.04 6.25 3.92
C GLY A 163 -13.18 4.86 4.56
N SER A 164 -12.83 3.79 3.83
CA SER A 164 -12.88 2.41 4.36
C SER A 164 -11.88 2.12 5.48
N GLY A 165 -10.96 3.05 5.76
CA GLY A 165 -10.01 3.00 6.86
C GLY A 165 -10.41 3.81 8.10
N GLN A 166 -11.47 4.63 8.03
CA GLN A 166 -11.84 5.56 9.10
C GLN A 166 -12.31 4.86 10.39
N ASP A 167 -12.79 3.63 10.28
CA ASP A 167 -13.22 2.81 11.41
C ASP A 167 -12.06 2.09 12.12
N TYR A 168 -10.83 2.16 11.58
CA TYR A 168 -9.65 1.62 12.24
C TYR A 168 -9.06 2.64 13.22
N ASN A 169 -8.76 2.13 14.41
CA ASN A 169 -7.94 2.83 15.39
C ASN A 169 -6.47 2.69 15.00
N HIS A 170 -5.69 3.76 15.21
CA HIS A 170 -4.26 3.77 14.98
C HIS A 170 -3.50 3.68 16.31
N PHE A 171 -2.56 2.74 16.38
CA PHE A 171 -1.60 2.59 17.45
C PHE A 171 -0.20 2.67 16.86
N SER A 172 0.53 3.73 17.19
CA SER A 172 1.93 3.89 16.80
C SER A 172 2.82 3.31 17.88
N SER A 173 3.63 2.32 17.52
CA SER A 173 4.59 1.68 18.40
C SER A 173 6.01 2.09 18.02
N PRO A 174 6.68 2.99 18.78
CA PRO A 174 8.05 3.38 18.48
C PRO A 174 9.05 2.23 18.63
N ARG A 175 8.74 1.24 19.47
CA ARG A 175 9.56 0.05 19.70
C ARG A 175 8.70 -1.19 19.86
N ASN A 176 9.11 -2.27 19.20
CA ASN A 176 8.54 -3.60 19.44
C ASN A 176 9.61 -4.56 19.94
N CYS A 177 9.23 -5.46 20.85
CA CYS A 177 10.17 -6.40 21.46
C CYS A 177 9.81 -7.83 21.06
N LEU A 178 10.81 -8.63 20.69
CA LEU A 178 10.66 -10.07 20.49
C LEU A 178 10.94 -10.80 21.80
N TRP A 179 10.06 -11.74 22.15
CA TRP A 179 10.16 -12.59 23.32
C TRP A 179 10.16 -14.05 22.91
N ARG A 180 11.06 -14.83 23.51
CA ARG A 180 11.16 -16.29 23.34
C ARG A 180 11.31 -16.94 24.70
N ASN A 181 10.55 -18.00 24.97
CA ASN A 181 10.60 -18.73 26.24
C ASN A 181 10.45 -17.83 27.49
N GLY A 182 9.65 -16.76 27.38
CA GLY A 182 9.45 -15.80 28.47
C GLY A 182 10.55 -14.74 28.64
N GLU A 183 11.61 -14.78 27.83
CA GLU A 183 12.71 -13.83 27.88
C GLU A 183 12.68 -12.87 26.69
N LYS A 184 12.91 -11.58 26.98
CA LYS A 184 13.06 -10.54 25.95
C LYS A 184 14.40 -10.75 25.23
N THR A 185 14.33 -10.97 23.92
CA THR A 185 15.51 -11.28 23.10
C THR A 185 16.04 -10.08 22.33
N ILE A 186 15.16 -9.30 21.69
CA ILE A 186 15.56 -8.17 20.84
C ILE A 186 14.60 -6.99 21.02
N ASP A 187 15.17 -5.79 21.09
CA ASP A 187 14.48 -4.53 20.83
C ASP A 187 14.57 -4.21 19.33
N SER A 188 13.42 -4.11 18.66
CA SER A 188 13.39 -3.60 17.30
C SER A 188 13.50 -2.09 17.33
N PRO A 189 14.44 -1.49 16.58
CA PRO A 189 14.57 -0.04 16.48
C PRO A 189 13.51 0.58 15.55
N THR A 190 12.66 -0.23 14.94
CA THR A 190 11.77 0.23 13.88
C THR A 190 10.37 0.50 14.42
N GLN A 191 9.89 1.73 14.22
CA GLN A 191 8.51 2.07 14.50
C GLN A 191 7.54 1.17 13.70
N ARG A 192 6.41 0.83 14.31
CA ARG A 192 5.32 0.06 13.70
C ARG A 192 4.02 0.80 13.88
N ASP A 193 3.37 1.14 12.77
CA ASP A 193 2.00 1.59 12.78
C ASP A 193 1.08 0.38 12.73
N ILE A 194 0.15 0.33 13.68
CA ILE A 194 -0.82 -0.74 13.80
C ILE A 194 -2.21 -0.14 13.65
N TYR A 195 -3.00 -0.76 12.78
CA TYR A 195 -4.38 -0.39 12.54
C TYR A 195 -5.27 -1.52 12.99
N TYR A 196 -6.25 -1.25 13.84
CA TYR A 196 -7.12 -2.28 14.38
C TYR A 196 -8.55 -1.79 14.58
N LYS A 197 -9.50 -2.70 14.44
CA LYS A 197 -10.91 -2.43 14.76
C LYS A 197 -11.57 -3.66 15.38
N PHE A 198 -12.57 -3.38 16.20
CA PHE A 198 -13.42 -4.40 16.82
C PHE A 198 -14.84 -4.21 16.32
N SER A 199 -15.52 -5.31 15.98
CA SER A 199 -16.88 -5.25 15.43
C SER A 199 -17.67 -6.49 15.84
N LYS A 200 -18.68 -6.33 16.71
CA LYS A 200 -19.62 -7.41 17.09
C LYS A 200 -18.93 -8.76 17.41
N GLY A 201 -17.86 -8.72 18.22
CA GLY A 201 -17.11 -9.91 18.63
C GLY A 201 -16.07 -10.40 17.62
N THR A 202 -15.88 -9.72 16.49
CA THR A 202 -14.74 -9.91 15.59
C THR A 202 -13.70 -8.82 15.78
N PHE A 203 -12.49 -9.08 15.30
CA PHE A 203 -11.44 -8.08 15.21
C PHE A 203 -10.77 -8.14 13.84
N GLU A 204 -10.21 -7.00 13.46
CA GLU A 204 -9.28 -6.88 12.36
C GLU A 204 -8.02 -6.17 12.83
N PHE A 205 -6.87 -6.63 12.35
CA PHE A 205 -5.57 -6.16 12.80
C PHE A 205 -4.57 -6.14 11.64
N MET A 206 -3.90 -5.01 11.48
CA MET A 206 -3.08 -4.72 10.32
C MET A 206 -1.78 -4.03 10.76
N ILE A 207 -0.65 -4.53 10.26
CA ILE A 207 0.68 -3.89 10.44
C ILE A 207 1.28 -3.66 9.06
N PRO A 208 1.02 -2.50 8.44
CA PRO A 208 1.60 -2.17 7.15
C PRO A 208 3.13 -2.01 7.24
N PRO A 209 3.86 -2.19 6.12
CA PRO A 209 3.44 -2.88 4.89
C PRO A 209 3.55 -4.42 4.99
N TYR A 210 4.06 -4.94 6.11
CA TYR A 210 4.64 -6.29 6.16
C TYR A 210 3.65 -7.41 6.47
N ASN A 211 2.57 -7.11 7.20
CA ASN A 211 1.61 -8.12 7.60
C ASN A 211 0.30 -7.96 6.84
N PRO A 212 -0.27 -9.06 6.31
CA PRO A 212 -1.61 -9.02 5.74
C PRO A 212 -2.62 -8.71 6.84
N LEU A 213 -3.81 -8.29 6.41
CA LEU A 213 -4.96 -8.09 7.27
C LEU A 213 -5.25 -9.39 8.03
N VAL A 214 -5.13 -9.35 9.35
CA VAL A 214 -5.48 -10.46 10.22
C VAL A 214 -6.90 -10.25 10.69
N VAL A 215 -7.75 -11.24 10.44
CA VAL A 215 -9.14 -11.25 10.89
C VAL A 215 -9.34 -12.39 11.88
N GLY A 216 -10.22 -12.17 12.85
CA GLY A 216 -10.50 -13.20 13.85
C GLY A 216 -11.62 -12.82 14.81
N ARG A 217 -11.62 -13.46 15.98
CA ARG A 217 -12.67 -13.30 17.00
C ARG A 217 -12.09 -12.83 18.32
N VAL A 218 -12.87 -12.02 19.03
CA VAL A 218 -12.64 -11.69 20.44
C VAL A 218 -13.07 -12.91 21.26
N THR A 219 -12.14 -13.52 21.97
CA THR A 219 -12.39 -14.75 22.76
C THR A 219 -12.54 -14.47 24.25
N LYS A 220 -11.95 -13.38 24.74
CA LYS A 220 -12.09 -12.94 26.12
C LYS A 220 -12.03 -11.42 26.21
N GLN A 221 -12.85 -10.86 27.09
CA GLN A 221 -12.87 -9.44 27.42
C GLN A 221 -12.98 -9.30 28.93
N ASP A 222 -11.96 -8.66 29.53
CA ASP A 222 -11.95 -8.22 30.92
C ASP A 222 -11.95 -6.68 30.97
N GLU A 223 -11.93 -6.07 32.16
CA GLU A 223 -12.04 -4.60 32.31
C GLU A 223 -10.92 -3.82 31.58
N SER A 224 -9.72 -4.39 31.52
CA SER A 224 -8.51 -3.77 30.97
C SER A 224 -7.87 -4.57 29.84
N THR A 225 -8.41 -5.73 29.46
CA THR A 225 -7.79 -6.58 28.43
C THR A 225 -8.80 -7.13 27.43
N LEU A 226 -8.35 -7.22 26.17
CA LEU A 226 -9.07 -7.89 25.09
C LEU A 226 -8.17 -8.97 24.48
N ARG A 227 -8.59 -10.23 24.57
CA ARG A 227 -7.93 -11.37 23.93
C ARG A 227 -8.65 -11.73 22.64
N CYS A 228 -7.88 -11.86 21.58
CA CYS A 228 -8.38 -12.14 20.24
C CYS A 228 -7.59 -13.29 19.60
N GLU A 229 -8.27 -14.13 18.82
CA GLU A 229 -7.67 -15.26 18.11
C GLU A 229 -7.93 -15.16 16.61
N SER A 230 -6.87 -15.25 15.80
CA SER A 230 -6.99 -15.21 14.35
C SER A 230 -7.77 -16.42 13.82
N ASN A 231 -8.48 -16.24 12.72
CA ASN A 231 -9.30 -17.31 12.11
C ASN A 231 -8.48 -18.53 11.67
N ASP A 232 -7.20 -18.33 11.32
CA ASP A 232 -6.27 -19.39 10.96
C ASP A 232 -5.60 -20.08 12.17
N GLY A 233 -5.88 -19.60 13.40
CA GLY A 233 -5.31 -20.10 14.65
C GLY A 233 -3.82 -19.82 14.84
N ARG A 234 -3.16 -19.13 13.90
CA ARG A 234 -1.71 -18.90 13.94
C ARG A 234 -1.31 -17.78 14.89
N ARG A 235 -2.24 -16.88 15.23
CA ARG A 235 -1.95 -15.69 16.03
C ARG A 235 -2.97 -15.50 17.14
N THR A 236 -2.45 -15.13 18.31
CA THR A 236 -3.25 -14.64 19.43
C THR A 236 -2.83 -13.22 19.74
N PHE A 237 -3.78 -12.30 19.87
CA PHE A 237 -3.54 -10.92 20.24
C PHE A 237 -4.10 -10.64 21.63
N VAL A 238 -3.34 -9.92 22.45
CA VAL A 238 -3.82 -9.40 23.74
C VAL A 238 -3.58 -7.90 23.75
N PHE A 239 -4.67 -7.14 23.83
CA PHE A 239 -4.64 -5.68 23.93
C PHE A 239 -4.77 -5.31 25.40
N HIS A 240 -3.85 -4.48 25.88
CA HIS A 240 -3.78 -4.07 27.29
C HIS A 240 -4.09 -2.58 27.41
N PHE A 241 -5.15 -2.26 28.14
CA PHE A 241 -5.68 -0.92 28.28
C PHE A 241 -5.54 -0.41 29.72
N ASN A 242 -5.22 0.87 29.86
CA ASN A 242 -5.23 1.57 31.13
C ASN A 242 -6.65 1.99 31.53
N GLY A 243 -7.31 1.14 32.31
CA GLY A 243 -8.57 1.41 33.00
C GLY A 243 -9.85 1.35 32.16
N ALA A 244 -9.81 1.68 30.87
CA ALA A 244 -10.97 1.62 29.99
C ALA A 244 -10.64 1.08 28.59
N LEU A 245 -11.51 0.25 28.03
CA LEU A 245 -11.40 -0.33 26.68
C LEU A 245 -11.69 0.69 25.57
N LYS A 246 -10.89 1.77 25.51
CA LYS A 246 -10.95 2.79 24.47
C LYS A 246 -9.56 3.02 23.86
N PRO A 247 -9.47 3.43 22.59
CA PRO A 247 -8.18 3.56 21.88
C PRO A 247 -7.16 4.45 22.60
N SER A 248 -7.61 5.54 23.20
CA SER A 248 -6.73 6.46 23.94
C SER A 248 -6.02 5.82 25.14
N CYS A 249 -6.62 4.76 25.70
CA CYS A 249 -6.14 4.02 26.86
C CYS A 249 -5.34 2.78 26.48
N LEU A 250 -5.16 2.45 25.20
CA LEU A 250 -4.34 1.31 24.80
C LEU A 250 -2.87 1.62 25.09
N ASP A 251 -2.24 0.78 25.92
CA ASP A 251 -0.85 0.93 26.36
C ASP A 251 0.09 0.08 25.51
N TYR A 252 -0.24 -1.20 25.35
CA TYR A 252 0.54 -2.13 24.54
C TYR A 252 -0.30 -3.28 23.99
N ILE A 253 0.26 -3.95 22.97
CA ILE A 253 -0.35 -5.11 22.30
C ILE A 253 0.67 -6.24 22.32
N GLU A 254 0.25 -7.42 22.74
CA GLU A 254 1.02 -8.67 22.60
C GLU A 254 0.46 -9.48 21.44
N MET A 255 1.34 -9.94 20.56
CA MET A 255 1.03 -10.86 19.47
C MET A 255 1.82 -12.15 19.67
N TYR A 256 1.15 -13.20 20.11
CA TYR A 256 1.69 -14.55 20.14
C TYR A 256 1.59 -15.16 18.74
N ARG A 257 2.72 -15.65 18.23
CA ARG A 257 2.80 -16.40 16.96
C ARG A 257 2.81 -17.88 17.30
N ASN A 258 1.61 -18.46 17.37
CA ASN A 258 1.38 -19.84 17.82
C ASN A 258 2.13 -20.85 16.94
N ASP A 259 2.31 -20.53 15.67
CA ASP A 259 3.08 -21.31 14.69
C ASP A 259 4.60 -21.24 14.90
N LYS A 260 5.10 -20.19 15.54
CA LYS A 260 6.55 -19.97 15.79
C LYS A 260 6.96 -20.19 17.24
N GLY A 261 6.01 -20.26 18.17
CA GLY A 261 6.28 -20.42 19.60
C GLY A 261 6.93 -19.19 20.25
N ASP A 262 6.73 -17.99 19.67
CA ASP A 262 7.30 -16.75 20.19
C ASP A 262 6.26 -15.62 20.23
N MET A 263 6.62 -14.49 20.85
CA MET A 263 5.71 -13.36 21.05
C MET A 263 6.39 -12.05 20.63
N VAL A 264 5.62 -11.17 19.99
CA VAL A 264 6.02 -9.78 19.74
C VAL A 264 5.15 -8.87 20.58
N SER A 265 5.76 -7.93 21.29
CA SER A 265 5.05 -6.90 22.04
C SER A 265 5.26 -5.54 21.37
N TYR A 266 4.19 -4.76 21.25
CA TYR A 266 4.17 -3.43 20.66
C TYR A 266 3.77 -2.42 21.73
N HIS A 267 4.67 -1.51 22.05
CA HIS A 267 4.51 -0.55 23.16
C HIS A 267 4.29 0.84 22.60
N LYS A 268 3.54 1.68 23.33
CA LYS A 268 3.30 3.09 22.99
C LYS A 268 4.49 3.99 23.34
N GLU A 269 5.26 3.61 24.37
CA GLU A 269 6.46 4.30 24.89
C GLU A 269 7.54 3.28 25.28
#